data_AF-A0A821AFP5-F1
#
_entry.id   AF-A0A821AFP5-F1
#
_cell.length_a   1.000
_cell.length_b   1.000
_cell.length_c   1.000
_cell.angle_alpha   90.00
_cell.angle_beta   90.00
_cell.angle_gamma   90.00
#
_symmetry.space_group_name_H-M   'P 1'
#
loop_
_entity.id
_entity.type
_entity.pdbx_description
1 polymer ?
#
loop_
_entity_poly.entity_id
_entity_poly.type
_entity_poly.pdbx_seq_one_letter_code
_entity_poly.pdbx_strand_id
1 'polypeptide(L)' 'MANQIRTQISEQVKGNFFSLMADESRDISGHEQLSIVIRVVIDSPDTKADLVKEYFMGLIRLHEFDAKSLSLKI' A
#
# COMPACT_ATOMS: atom_id res chain seq x y z
N MET A 1 19.29 2.10 -2.17
CA MET A 1 18.26 1.15 -2.66
C MET A 1 16.85 1.48 -2.19
N ALA A 2 16.52 1.49 -0.89
CA ALA A 2 15.13 1.76 -0.43
C ALA A 2 14.54 3.09 -0.95
N ASN A 3 15.32 4.18 -0.93
CA ASN A 3 14.88 5.48 -1.45
C ASN A 3 14.66 5.48 -2.99
N GLN A 4 15.43 4.69 -3.74
CA GLN A 4 15.25 4.57 -5.20
C GLN A 4 13.96 3.82 -5.53
N ILE A 5 13.67 2.72 -4.83
CA ILE A 5 12.41 1.96 -4.99
C ILE A 5 11.22 2.85 -4.67
N ARG A 6 11.27 3.60 -3.55
CA ARG A 6 10.20 4.54 -3.18
C ARG A 6 9.96 5.62 -4.24
N THR A 7 11.04 6.13 -4.85
CA THR A 7 10.95 7.12 -5.92
C THR A 7 10.27 6.53 -7.15
N GLN A 8 10.68 5.34 -7.59
CA GLN A 8 10.08 4.63 -8.72
C GLN A 8 8.58 4.33 -8.50
N ILE A 9 8.20 3.86 -7.31
CA ILE A 9 6.79 3.62 -6.95
C ILE A 9 6.02 4.95 -7.02
N SER A 10 6.58 6.02 -6.47
CA SER A 10 5.93 7.34 -6.47
C SER A 10 5.72 7.88 -7.88
N GLU A 11 6.68 7.69 -8.79
CA GLU A 11 6.56 8.08 -10.19
C GLU A 11 5.47 7.26 -10.91
N GLN A 12 5.40 5.95 -10.68
CA GLN A 12 4.38 5.09 -11.26
C GLN A 12 2.97 5.41 -10.76
N VAL A 13 2.82 5.75 -9.48
CA VAL A 13 1.53 6.14 -8.89
C VAL A 13 1.05 7.49 -9.44
N LYS A 14 1.94 8.48 -9.57
CA LYS A 14 1.58 9.82 -10.05
C LYS A 14 1.01 9.85 -11.47
N GLY A 15 1.41 8.91 -12.32
CA GLY A 15 1.01 8.86 -13.72
C GLY A 15 -0.23 8.00 -14.01
N ASN A 16 -0.78 7.29 -13.02
CA ASN A 16 -1.76 6.21 -13.26
C ASN A 16 -2.93 6.23 -12.27
N PHE A 17 -3.96 5.44 -12.61
CA PHE A 17 -5.01 5.11 -11.65
C PHE A 17 -4.48 4.15 -10.59
N PHE A 18 -4.70 4.49 -9.33
CA PHE A 18 -4.28 3.66 -8.20
C PHE A 18 -5.41 3.52 -7.18
N SER A 19 -5.37 2.44 -6.42
CA SER A 19 -6.20 2.22 -5.24
C SER A 19 -5.33 1.89 -4.04
N LEU A 20 -5.73 2.38 -2.87
CA LEU A 20 -5.15 1.97 -1.60
C LEU A 20 -5.99 0.82 -1.04
N MET A 21 -5.34 -0.28 -0.69
CA MET A 21 -5.94 -1.34 0.11
C MET A 21 -5.39 -1.21 1.53
N ALA A 22 -6.31 -1.16 2.49
CA ALA A 22 -6.03 -1.03 3.90
C ALA A 22 -6.78 -2.15 4.62
N ASP A 23 -6.07 -3.00 5.35
CA ASP A 23 -6.65 -4.13 6.07
C ASP A 23 -6.19 -4.13 7.52
N GLU A 24 -7.17 -4.14 8.42
CA GLU A 24 -6.98 -4.17 9.87
C GLU A 24 -7.02 -5.62 10.35
N SER A 25 -5.91 -6.07 10.91
CA SER A 25 -5.73 -7.43 11.39
C SER A 25 -5.00 -7.47 12.72
N ARG A 26 -5.09 -8.59 13.43
CA ARG A 26 -4.36 -8.81 14.68
C ARG A 26 -3.33 -9.90 14.49
N ASP A 27 -2.09 -9.65 14.89
CA ASP A 27 -1.04 -10.65 14.83
C ASP A 27 -1.23 -11.77 15.87
N ILE A 28 -0.38 -12.81 15.82
CA ILE A 28 -0.44 -13.95 16.74
C ILE A 28 -0.14 -13.57 18.21
N SER A 29 0.51 -12.42 18.43
CA SER A 29 0.81 -11.86 19.75
C SER A 29 -0.32 -10.97 20.28
N GLY A 30 -1.40 -10.80 19.52
CA GLY A 30 -2.54 -9.99 19.88
C GLY A 30 -2.37 -8.50 19.58
N HIS A 31 -1.32 -8.10 18.85
CA HIS A 31 -1.14 -6.71 18.45
C HIS A 31 -1.95 -6.40 17.21
N GLU A 32 -2.72 -5.34 17.31
CA GLU A 32 -3.47 -4.79 16.20
C GLU A 32 -2.53 -4.10 15.21
N GLN A 33 -2.80 -4.28 13.92
CA GLN A 33 -1.96 -3.78 12.84
C GLN A 33 -2.81 -3.42 11.62
N LEU A 34 -2.34 -2.41 10.90
CA LEU A 34 -2.82 -2.02 9.59
C LEU A 34 -1.83 -2.48 8.54
N SER A 35 -2.28 -3.27 7.57
CA SER A 35 -1.51 -3.51 6.36
C SER A 35 -1.91 -2.50 5.29
N ILE A 36 -0.91 -1.98 4.57
CA ILE A 36 -1.15 -1.03 3.47
C ILE A 36 -0.55 -1.60 2.18
N VAL A 37 -1.36 -1.64 1.13
CA VAL A 37 -0.95 -2.00 -0.22
C VAL A 37 -1.39 -0.93 -1.20
N ILE A 38 -0.50 -0.49 -2.08
CA ILE A 38 -0.84 0.34 -3.22
C ILE A 38 -0.99 -0.57 -4.44
N ARG A 39 -2.17 -0.56 -5.06
CA ARG A 39 -2.42 -1.24 -6.33
C ARG A 39 -2.47 -0.18 -7.44
N VAL A 40 -1.68 -0.38 -8.49
CA VAL A 40 -1.57 0.53 -9.65
C VAL A 40 -1.84 -0.27 -10.91
N VAL A 41 -2.58 0.31 -11.85
CA VAL A 41 -2.70 -0.20 -13.21
C VAL A 41 -1.61 0.46 -14.05
N ILE A 42 -0.73 -0.33 -14.65
CA ILE A 42 0.31 0.17 -15.56
C ILE A 42 0.00 -0.28 -16.98
N ASP A 43 0.07 0.66 -17.92
CA ASP A 43 0.01 0.34 -19.33
C ASP A 43 1.26 -0.48 -19.70
N SER A 44 1.04 -1.62 -20.33
CA SER A 44 2.11 -2.49 -20.78
C SER A 44 2.32 -2.24 -22.27
N PRO A 45 3.40 -1.55 -22.67
CA PRO A 45 3.65 -1.33 -24.09
C PRO A 45 3.89 -2.64 -24.87
N ASP A 46 4.29 -3.71 -24.18
CA ASP A 46 4.63 -5.00 -24.78
C ASP A 46 3.43 -5.97 -24.88
N THR A 47 2.39 -5.78 -24.06
CA THR A 47 1.18 -6.60 -24.06
C THR A 47 -0.01 -5.68 -24.21
N LYS A 48 -0.91 -5.89 -25.19
CA LYS A 48 -2.14 -5.09 -25.39
C LYS A 48 -3.17 -5.18 -24.23
N ALA A 49 -2.73 -5.47 -23.01
CA ALA A 49 -3.50 -5.60 -21.80
C ALA A 49 -2.79 -4.83 -20.68
N ASP A 50 -3.59 -4.12 -19.89
CA ASP A 50 -3.14 -3.45 -18.69
C ASP A 50 -2.59 -4.45 -17.67
N LEU A 51 -1.47 -4.12 -17.03
CA LEU A 51 -0.90 -4.93 -15.95
C LEU A 51 -1.28 -4.32 -14.59
N VAL A 52 -1.84 -5.13 -13.70
CA VAL A 52 -2.07 -4.72 -12.31
C VAL A 52 -0.81 -5.03 -11.50
N LYS A 53 -0.25 -4.01 -10.84
CA LYS A 53 0.91 -4.15 -9.95
C LYS A 53 0.56 -3.73 -8.54
N GLU A 54 1.07 -4.49 -7.57
CA GLU A 54 0.82 -4.26 -6.14
C GLU A 54 2.12 -4.02 -5.40
N TYR A 55 2.10 -3.02 -4.51
CA TYR A 55 3.23 -2.63 -3.67
C TYR A 55 2.81 -2.72 -2.22
N PHE A 56 3.33 -3.73 -1.52
CA PHE A 56 3.18 -3.85 -0.08
C PHE A 56 4.03 -2.78 0.60
N MET A 57 3.35 -1.85 1.29
CA MET A 57 3.99 -0.71 1.94
C MET A 57 4.44 -1.04 3.36
N GLY A 58 3.88 -2.08 3.96
CA GLY A 58 4.26 -2.57 5.27
C GLY A 58 3.09 -2.81 6.21
N LEU A 59 3.45 -3.12 7.46
CA LEU A 59 2.54 -3.23 8.60
C LEU A 59 2.79 -2.07 9.55
N ILE A 60 1.71 -1.43 9.99
CA ILE A 60 1.75 -0.36 10.98
C ILE A 60 1.05 -0.88 12.22
N ARG A 61 1.75 -0.90 13.35
CA ARG A 61 1.15 -1.27 14.63
C ARG A 61 0.12 -0.22 15.05
N LEU A 62 -1.08 -0.68 15.33
CA LEU A 62 -2.19 0.10 15.88
C LEU A 62 -2.30 -0.15 17.38
N HIS A 63 -2.92 0.82 18.07
CA HIS A 63 -3.30 0.65 19.46
C HIS A 63 -4.70 0.02 19.55
N GLU A 64 -5.64 0.54 18.77
CA GLU A 64 -7.05 0.14 18.67
C GLU A 64 -7.52 0.20 17.18
N PHE A 65 -8.46 -0.66 16.80
CA PHE A 65 -9.18 -0.66 15.50
C PHE A 65 -10.28 0.40 15.46
N ASP A 66 -9.88 1.65 15.67
CA ASP A 66 -10.78 2.79 15.65
C ASP A 66 -10.24 3.90 14.75
N ALA A 67 -11.17 4.72 14.22
CA ALA A 67 -10.84 5.80 13.30
C ALA A 67 -9.86 6.83 13.88
N LYS A 68 -9.89 7.07 15.18
CA LYS A 68 -8.98 8.01 15.86
C LYS A 68 -7.57 7.42 15.92
N SER A 69 -7.43 6.17 16.32
CA SER A 69 -6.15 5.45 16.34
C SER A 69 -5.51 5.36 14.96
N LEU A 70 -6.31 5.12 13.91
CA LEU A 70 -5.86 5.16 12.52
C LEU A 70 -5.37 6.55 12.09
N SER A 71 -6.12 7.60 12.40
CA SER A 71 -5.78 8.98 12.01
C SER A 71 -4.45 9.50 12.58
N LEU A 72 -3.91 8.86 13.62
CA LEU A 72 -2.63 9.21 14.22
C LEU A 72 -1.43 8.56 13.51
N LYS A 73 -1.67 7.66 12.56
CA LYS A 73 -0.66 6.81 11.93
C LYS A 73 -0.52 7.01 10.42
N ILE A 74 -1.54 7.57 9.78
CA ILE A 74 -1.66 7.75 8.33
C ILE A 74 -1.76 9.24 8.05
#